data_AF-V9TLX2-F1
#
_entry.id   AF-V9TLX2-F1
#
_cell.length_a   1.000
_cell.length_b   1.000
_cell.length_c   1.000
_cell.angle_alpha   90.00
_cell.angle_beta   90.00
_cell.angle_gamma   90.00
#
_symmetry.space_group_name_H-M   'P 1'
#
loop_
_entity.id
_entity.type
_entity.pdbx_description
1 polymer ?
#
loop_
_entity_poly.entity_id
_entity_poly.type
_entity_poly.pdbx_seq_one_letter_code
_entity_poly.pdbx_strand_id
1 'polypeptide(L)'
;TSDGRTIRFPDPAVRVHDSVQVDIATGKIQDTIRFETGNLCMITGGANSGRVGTIMSRERHQGSFDIVHIKDSNGHVFATRLGYVFVIGKGNKPYISLPKGKGIKLTIAEERDKRLGGK
;
A
#
# COMPACT_ATOMS: atom_id res chain seq x y z
N THR A 1 -10.39 -0.36 12.84
CA THR A 1 -9.25 -0.13 11.93
C THR A 1 -8.16 -1.16 12.24
N SER A 2 -7.10 -1.26 11.43
CA SER A 2 -6.04 -2.27 11.60
C SER A 2 -5.27 -2.14 12.92
N ASP A 3 -5.27 -0.96 13.52
CA ASP A 3 -4.72 -0.63 14.85
C ASP A 3 -5.74 -0.86 16.00
N GLY A 4 -6.87 -1.52 15.73
CA GLY A 4 -7.85 -1.89 16.75
C GLY A 4 -8.85 -0.79 17.16
N ARG A 5 -8.76 0.41 16.58
CA ARG A 5 -9.70 1.50 16.91
C ARG A 5 -11.08 1.30 16.26
N THR A 6 -12.12 1.73 16.97
CA THR A 6 -13.50 1.79 16.47
C THR A 6 -13.95 3.23 16.34
N ILE A 7 -14.13 3.70 15.11
CA ILE A 7 -14.59 5.07 14.82
C ILE A 7 -16.09 5.01 14.51
N ARG A 8 -16.88 5.77 15.27
CA ARG A 8 -18.34 5.80 15.10
C ARG A 8 -18.74 6.81 14.01
N PHE A 9 -19.84 6.51 13.34
CA PHE A 9 -20.43 7.35 12.28
C PHE A 9 -19.47 7.65 11.11
N PRO A 10 -18.87 6.62 10.48
CA PRO A 10 -18.10 6.83 9.25
C PRO A 10 -19.03 7.23 8.08
N ASP A 11 -18.43 7.83 7.04
CA ASP A 11 -19.13 8.07 5.77
C ASP A 11 -19.66 6.74 5.19
N PRO A 12 -20.92 6.67 4.71
CA PRO A 12 -21.49 5.46 4.12
C PRO A 12 -20.70 4.88 2.94
N ALA A 13 -19.86 5.67 2.28
CA ALA A 13 -19.04 5.24 1.16
C ALA A 13 -17.80 4.42 1.58
N VAL A 14 -17.42 4.42 2.86
CA VAL A 14 -16.25 3.68 3.36
C VAL A 14 -16.51 2.19 3.35
N ARG A 15 -15.62 1.43 2.72
CA ARG A 15 -15.71 -0.04 2.63
C ARG A 15 -14.51 -0.72 3.29
N VAL A 16 -14.61 -2.04 3.41
CA VAL A 16 -13.51 -2.86 3.90
C VAL A 16 -12.31 -2.73 2.97
N HIS A 17 -11.10 -2.64 3.54
CA HIS A 17 -9.81 -2.44 2.87
C HIS A 17 -9.53 -1.01 2.36
N ASP A 18 -10.48 -0.09 2.50
CA ASP A 18 -10.19 1.33 2.36
C ASP A 18 -9.33 1.82 3.53
N SER A 19 -8.53 2.84 3.24
CA SER A 19 -7.74 3.54 4.26
C SER A 19 -8.45 4.83 4.66
N VAL A 20 -8.32 5.21 5.92
CA VAL A 20 -8.89 6.44 6.45
C VAL A 20 -7.80 7.31 7.06
N GLN A 21 -7.81 8.60 6.74
CA GLN A 21 -6.98 9.60 7.40
C GLN A 21 -7.70 10.03 8.67
N VAL A 22 -7.06 9.78 9.82
CA VAL A 22 -7.61 10.09 11.13
C VAL A 22 -6.82 11.24 11.74
N ASP A 23 -7.52 12.22 12.27
CA ASP A 23 -6.94 13.24 13.13
C ASP A 23 -6.59 12.63 14.50
N ILE A 24 -5.33 12.73 14.89
CA ILE A 24 -4.81 12.12 16.12
C ILE A 24 -5.40 12.79 17.37
N ALA A 25 -5.67 14.10 17.33
CA ALA A 25 -6.18 14.83 18.48
C ALA A 25 -7.67 14.56 18.71
N THR A 26 -8.47 14.56 17.63
CA THR A 26 -9.93 14.45 17.72
C THR A 26 -10.47 13.03 17.51
N GLY A 27 -9.67 12.13 16.92
CA GLY A 27 -10.08 10.78 16.55
C GLY A 27 -11.09 10.72 15.40
N LYS A 28 -11.35 11.85 14.72
CA LYS A 28 -12.28 11.95 13.61
C LYS A 28 -11.61 11.63 12.28
N ILE A 29 -12.38 11.09 11.34
CA ILE A 29 -11.93 10.85 9.96
C ILE A 29 -11.94 12.20 9.22
N GLN A 30 -10.82 12.55 8.61
CA GLN A 30 -10.67 13.75 7.78
C GLN A 30 -10.90 13.45 6.30
N ASP A 31 -10.30 12.36 5.80
CA ASP A 31 -10.41 11.93 4.41
C ASP A 31 -10.35 10.40 4.33
N THR A 32 -10.81 9.85 3.22
CA THR A 32 -10.87 8.42 2.95
C THR A 32 -10.20 8.12 1.61
N ILE A 33 -9.50 6.99 1.54
CA ILE A 33 -8.77 6.55 0.36
C ILE A 33 -9.32 5.18 0.01
N ARG A 34 -9.97 5.09 -1.16
CA ARG A 34 -10.60 3.86 -1.62
C ARG A 34 -9.57 2.85 -2.10
N PHE A 35 -9.85 1.59 -1.83
CA PHE A 35 -9.17 0.46 -2.42
C PHE A 35 -9.65 0.27 -3.86
N GLU A 36 -8.96 0.90 -4.80
CA GLU A 36 -9.24 0.81 -6.23
C GLU A 36 -7.95 0.72 -7.04
N THR A 37 -8.09 0.26 -8.28
CA THR A 37 -6.99 0.21 -9.25
C THR A 37 -6.48 1.61 -9.55
N GLY A 38 -5.16 1.78 -9.59
CA GLY A 38 -4.49 3.06 -9.82
C GLY A 38 -4.08 3.80 -8.54
N ASN A 39 -4.59 3.41 -7.37
CA ASN A 39 -4.16 4.00 -6.11
C ASN A 39 -2.85 3.39 -5.60
N LEU A 40 -2.09 4.20 -4.87
CA LEU A 40 -0.80 3.82 -4.31
C LEU A 40 -1.00 2.99 -3.03
N CYS A 41 -0.31 1.87 -2.94
CA CYS A 41 -0.32 0.98 -1.80
C CYS A 41 1.08 0.63 -1.32
N MET A 42 1.16 0.26 -0.04
CA MET A 42 2.32 -0.30 0.62
C MET A 42 2.00 -1.73 1.06
N ILE A 43 2.98 -2.61 0.96
CA ILE A 43 2.85 -3.99 1.44
C ILE A 43 3.29 -4.10 2.88
N THR A 44 2.43 -4.64 3.73
CA THR A 44 2.67 -4.81 5.16
C THR A 44 3.23 -6.18 5.53
N GLY A 45 3.09 -7.20 4.67
CA GLY A 45 3.46 -8.58 4.99
C GLY A 45 3.89 -9.45 3.81
N GLY A 46 4.45 -10.62 4.12
CA GLY A 46 4.97 -11.59 3.15
C GLY A 46 6.31 -11.20 2.52
N ALA A 47 6.70 -11.90 1.44
CA ALA A 47 8.01 -11.74 0.79
C ALA A 47 8.22 -10.36 0.12
N ASN A 48 7.14 -9.63 -0.13
CA ASN A 48 7.14 -8.30 -0.73
C ASN A 48 6.94 -7.16 0.30
N SER A 49 7.05 -7.46 1.60
CA SER A 49 6.90 -6.46 2.67
C SER A 49 7.82 -5.25 2.48
N GLY A 50 7.31 -4.06 2.78
CA GLY A 50 8.02 -2.79 2.65
C GLY A 50 8.06 -2.23 1.22
N ARG A 51 7.56 -2.98 0.21
CA ARG A 51 7.45 -2.46 -1.16
C ARG A 51 6.26 -1.53 -1.31
N VAL A 52 6.41 -0.54 -2.18
CA VAL A 52 5.36 0.44 -2.52
C VAL A 52 5.12 0.40 -4.02
N GLY A 53 3.86 0.47 -4.43
CA GLY A 53 3.48 0.47 -5.84
C GLY A 53 2.02 0.84 -6.06
N THR A 54 1.61 0.93 -7.31
CA THR A 54 0.23 1.18 -7.71
C THR A 54 -0.51 -0.13 -7.92
N ILE A 55 -1.75 -0.21 -7.44
CA ILE A 55 -2.63 -1.36 -7.64
C ILE A 55 -2.98 -1.45 -9.13
N MET A 56 -2.61 -2.54 -9.79
CA MET A 56 -2.94 -2.79 -11.20
C MET A 56 -4.29 -3.47 -11.34
N SER A 57 -4.45 -4.61 -10.66
CA SER A 57 -5.67 -5.42 -10.73
C SER A 57 -5.87 -6.23 -9.45
N ARG A 58 -7.12 -6.62 -9.22
CA ARG A 58 -7.53 -7.54 -8.15
C ARG A 58 -8.13 -8.77 -8.80
N GLU A 59 -7.53 -9.92 -8.53
CA GLU A 59 -8.05 -11.22 -8.92
C GLU A 59 -8.84 -11.83 -7.77
N ARG A 60 -10.15 -11.93 -7.96
CA ARG A 60 -11.07 -12.39 -6.94
C ARG A 60 -11.21 -13.91 -7.01
N HIS A 61 -10.97 -14.58 -5.89
CA HIS A 61 -11.06 -16.03 -5.80
C HIS A 61 -12.17 -16.41 -4.82
N GLN A 62 -13.26 -16.97 -5.30
CA GLN A 62 -14.38 -17.35 -4.43
C GLN A 62 -13.97 -18.51 -3.52
N GLY A 63 -14.09 -18.32 -2.21
CA GLY A 63 -13.70 -19.31 -1.20
C GLY A 63 -12.20 -19.35 -0.88
N SER A 64 -11.39 -18.45 -1.45
CA SER A 64 -9.96 -18.33 -1.16
C SER A 64 -9.55 -16.86 -0.98
N PHE A 65 -8.25 -16.61 -0.83
CA PHE A 65 -7.70 -15.28 -0.69
C PHE A 65 -7.64 -14.58 -2.04
N ASP A 66 -8.16 -13.35 -2.08
CA ASP A 66 -7.98 -12.48 -3.24
C ASP A 66 -6.51 -12.11 -3.41
N ILE A 67 -6.08 -12.10 -4.67
CA ILE A 67 -4.72 -11.76 -5.07
C ILE A 67 -4.74 -10.37 -5.72
N VAL A 68 -3.76 -9.55 -5.38
CA VAL A 68 -3.63 -8.18 -5.89
C VAL A 68 -2.31 -8.08 -6.63
N HIS A 69 -2.38 -7.66 -7.89
CA HIS A 69 -1.20 -7.37 -8.70
C HIS A 69 -0.84 -5.89 -8.55
N ILE A 70 0.43 -5.63 -8.28
CA ILE A 70 0.96 -4.31 -7.97
C ILE A 70 2.18 -4.05 -8.83
N LYS A 71 2.29 -2.82 -9.32
CA LYS A 71 3.42 -2.34 -10.11
C LYS A 71 4.17 -1.27 -9.32
N ASP A 72 5.46 -1.44 -9.11
CA ASP A 72 6.29 -0.39 -8.51
C ASP A 72 6.68 0.70 -9.52
N SER A 73 7.33 1.76 -9.04
CA SER A 73 7.77 2.87 -9.89
C SER A 73 8.89 2.49 -10.86
N ASN A 74 9.61 1.39 -10.62
CA ASN A 74 10.64 0.88 -11.53
C ASN A 74 10.05 -0.05 -12.61
N GLY A 75 8.73 -0.29 -12.55
CA GLY A 75 8.01 -1.12 -13.49
C GLY A 75 7.99 -2.60 -13.13
N HIS A 76 8.57 -3.02 -12.00
CA HIS A 76 8.47 -4.41 -11.57
C HIS A 76 7.05 -4.70 -11.09
N VAL A 77 6.50 -5.81 -11.58
CA VAL A 77 5.18 -6.30 -11.18
C VAL A 77 5.34 -7.45 -10.21
N PHE A 78 4.56 -7.44 -9.14
CA PHE A 78 4.51 -8.50 -8.15
C PHE A 78 3.09 -8.68 -7.63
N ALA A 79 2.83 -9.81 -6.97
CA ALA A 79 1.53 -10.14 -6.42
C ALA A 79 1.61 -10.36 -4.90
N THR A 80 0.56 -9.97 -4.20
CA THR A 80 0.37 -10.24 -2.77
C THR A 80 -1.07 -10.61 -2.48
N ARG A 81 -1.31 -11.26 -1.33
CA ARG A 81 -2.67 -11.43 -0.82
C ARG A 81 -3.26 -10.07 -0.46
N LEU A 82 -4.57 -9.92 -0.64
CA LEU A 82 -5.30 -8.68 -0.36
C LEU A 82 -5.13 -8.20 1.09
N GLY A 83 -5.02 -9.11 2.06
CA GLY A 83 -4.78 -8.74 3.47
C GLY A 83 -3.44 -8.06 3.76
N TYR A 84 -2.46 -8.15 2.86
CA TYR A 84 -1.16 -7.48 3.00
C TYR A 84 -1.08 -6.13 2.28
N VAL A 85 -2.14 -5.72 1.60
CA VAL A 85 -2.16 -4.47 0.84
C VAL A 85 -2.74 -3.36 1.70
N PHE A 86 -1.97 -2.29 1.90
CA PHE A 86 -2.41 -1.11 2.64
C PHE A 86 -2.37 0.10 1.73
N VAL A 87 -3.52 0.74 1.49
CA VAL A 87 -3.60 1.89 0.57
C VAL A 87 -3.07 3.14 1.28
N ILE A 88 -2.15 3.86 0.64
CA ILE A 88 -1.47 5.02 1.24
C ILE A 88 -1.67 6.31 0.46
N GLY A 89 -2.33 6.28 -0.70
CA GLY A 89 -2.50 7.47 -1.51
C GLY A 89 -3.50 7.31 -2.65
N LYS A 90 -3.95 8.47 -3.16
CA LYS A 90 -4.82 8.57 -4.34
C LYS A 90 -3.94 8.77 -5.57
N GLY A 91 -4.09 7.93 -6.59
CA GLY A 91 -3.18 7.89 -7.74
C GLY A 91 -1.73 7.69 -7.32
N ASN A 92 -0.82 8.50 -7.87
CA ASN A 92 0.61 8.49 -7.54
C ASN A 92 1.00 9.38 -6.33
N LYS A 93 0.04 10.03 -5.67
CA LYS A 93 0.34 10.96 -4.56
C LYS A 93 0.18 10.25 -3.21
N PRO A 94 1.28 9.95 -2.49
CA PRO A 94 1.18 9.38 -1.14
C PRO A 94 0.70 10.45 -0.15
N TYR A 95 -0.10 10.03 0.83
CA TYR A 95 -0.54 10.87 1.96
C TYR A 95 0.50 10.94 3.07
N ILE A 96 1.46 10.02 3.06
CA ILE A 96 2.57 9.95 4.01
C ILE A 96 3.91 10.15 3.30
N SER A 97 4.91 10.67 4.02
CA SER A 97 6.28 10.66 3.54
C SER A 97 6.80 9.24 3.44
N LEU A 98 7.40 8.88 2.30
CA LEU A 98 8.00 7.55 2.12
C LEU A 98 9.43 7.50 2.68
N PRO A 99 9.84 6.37 3.29
CA PRO A 99 11.22 6.14 3.71
C PRO A 99 12.23 6.19 2.56
N LYS A 100 13.52 6.24 2.90
CA LYS A 100 14.62 6.22 1.92
C LYS A 100 14.47 5.03 0.97
N GLY A 101 14.50 5.30 -0.33
CA GLY A 101 14.30 4.28 -1.37
C GLY A 101 12.85 4.13 -1.84
N LYS A 102 11.89 4.88 -1.27
CA LYS A 102 10.49 4.94 -1.73
C LYS A 102 9.79 3.58 -1.85
N GLY A 103 10.24 2.56 -1.11
CA GLY A 103 9.70 1.20 -1.19
C GLY A 103 10.08 0.43 -2.47
N ILE A 104 11.16 0.82 -3.14
CA ILE A 104 11.69 0.09 -4.29
C ILE A 104 12.65 -0.98 -3.78
N LYS A 105 12.36 -2.25 -4.08
CA LYS A 105 13.26 -3.38 -3.81
C LYS A 105 14.20 -3.54 -5.00
N LEU A 106 15.47 -3.27 -4.78
CA LEU A 106 16.54 -3.47 -5.75
C LEU A 106 16.90 -4.96 -5.84
N THR A 107 17.43 -5.36 -6.98
CA THR A 107 18.05 -6.68 -7.15
C THR A 107 19.38 -6.74 -6.40
N ILE A 108 19.85 -7.95 -6.11
CA ILE A 108 21.12 -8.16 -5.39
C ILE A 108 22.30 -7.52 -6.14
N ALA A 109 22.28 -7.55 -7.48
CA ALA A 109 23.27 -6.90 -8.31
C ALA A 109 23.22 -5.36 -8.18
N GLU A 110 22.04 -4.76 -8.30
CA GLU A 110 21.86 -3.31 -8.15
C GLU A 110 22.22 -2.81 -6.74
N GLU A 111 21.89 -3.59 -5.69
CA GLU A 111 22.31 -3.27 -4.32
C GLU A 111 23.84 -3.31 -4.16
N ARG A 112 24.50 -4.31 -4.75
CA ARG A 112 25.95 -4.43 -4.76
C ARG A 112 26.58 -3.22 -5.45
N ASP A 113 26.12 -2.88 -6.65
CA ASP A 113 26.67 -1.80 -7.45
C ASP A 113 26.46 -0.45 -6.77
N LYS A 114 25.29 -0.22 -6.18
CA LYS A 114 25.01 0.98 -5.38
C LYS A 114 25.92 1.09 -4.15
N ARG A 115 26.26 -0.03 -3.53
CA ARG A 115 27.17 -0.07 -2.37
C ARG A 115 28.63 0.18 -2.77
N LEU A 116 29.05 -0.32 -3.94
CA LEU A 116 30.43 -0.16 -4.42
C LEU A 116 30.67 1.20 -5.08
N GLY A 117 29.70 1.73 -5.83
CA GLY A 117 29.78 3.05 -6.49
C GLY A 117 29.49 4.25 -5.58
N GLY A 118 29.18 4.00 -4.30
CA GLY A 118 29.06 5.03 -3.26
C GLY A 118 30.35 5.27 -2.46
N LYS A 119 31.46 4.65 -2.86
CA LYS A 119 32.82 5.01 -2.43
C LYS A 119 33.45 5.94 -3.46
#